data_AF-A0A544TJ15-F1
#
_entry.id   AF-A0A544TJ15-F1
#
_cell.length_a   1.000
_cell.length_b   1.000
_cell.length_c   1.000
_cell.angle_alpha   90.00
_cell.angle_beta   90.00
_cell.angle_gamma   90.00
#
_symmetry.space_group_name_H-M   'P 1'
#
loop_
_entity.id
_entity.type
_entity.pdbx_description
1 polymer ?
#
loop_
_entity_poly.entity_id
_entity_poly.type
_entity_poly.pdbx_seq_one_letter_code
_entity_poly.pdbx_strand_id
1 'polypeptide(L)'
;MIFVNDVLVSKEENKDKANEILKSYLTTEKLILVNEHNELISNEEIEELLSKRAEVVKLVAIRISTLVRDFKEELHNYILEVEDYIENTRDCEDFSDTLSSFIQVTEALLQFSKVEDFLQKELINQQHLLEISEKSIQQAEVGNNEYVLDLIEYELLPILHNFLNETNEEI
;
A
#
# COMPACT_ATOMS: atom_id res chain seq x y z
N MET A 1 0.79 -15.64 27.91
CA MET A 1 1.90 -14.66 27.79
C MET A 1 2.10 -14.31 26.33
N ILE A 2 2.20 -13.03 26.00
CA ILE A 2 2.38 -12.53 24.63
C ILE A 2 3.77 -11.92 24.50
N PHE A 3 4.54 -12.39 23.52
CA PHE A 3 5.83 -11.85 23.15
C PHE A 3 5.77 -11.26 21.74
N VAL A 4 6.37 -10.08 21.56
CA VAL A 4 6.55 -9.44 20.25
C VAL A 4 8.04 -9.20 20.07
N ASN A 5 8.66 -9.78 19.03
CA ASN A 5 10.11 -9.71 18.81
C ASN A 5 10.93 -10.08 20.06
N ASP A 6 10.55 -11.18 20.72
CA ASP A 6 11.11 -11.68 21.98
C ASP A 6 10.95 -10.75 23.21
N VAL A 7 10.27 -9.61 23.07
CA VAL A 7 9.90 -8.73 24.19
C VAL A 7 8.57 -9.19 24.78
N LEU A 8 8.51 -9.37 26.10
CA LEU A 8 7.27 -9.70 26.79
C LEU A 8 6.35 -8.47 26.85
N VAL A 9 5.22 -8.53 26.13
CA VAL A 9 4.24 -7.44 26.04
C VAL A 9 3.10 -7.61 27.04
N SER A 10 2.62 -8.85 27.25
CA SER A 10 1.52 -9.09 28.19
C SER A 10 1.63 -10.44 28.90
N LYS A 11 1.29 -10.46 30.20
CA LYS A 11 1.07 -11.68 31.00
C LYS A 11 -0.40 -11.95 31.29
N GLU A 12 -1.29 -11.11 30.78
CA GLU A 12 -2.72 -11.16 31.08
C GLU A 12 -3.36 -12.44 30.51
N GLU A 13 -4.22 -13.08 31.31
CA GLU A 13 -4.94 -14.30 30.92
C GLU A 13 -6.28 -13.98 30.26
N ASN A 14 -6.85 -12.81 30.57
CA ASN A 14 -8.04 -12.32 29.89
C ASN A 14 -7.69 -11.87 28.46
N LYS A 15 -8.28 -12.53 27.47
CA LYS A 15 -8.03 -12.28 26.03
C LYS A 15 -8.25 -10.81 25.65
N ASP A 16 -9.33 -10.21 26.10
CA ASP A 16 -9.72 -8.85 25.70
C ASP A 16 -8.70 -7.83 26.21
N LYS A 17 -8.33 -7.93 27.49
CA LYS A 17 -7.29 -7.09 28.09
C LYS A 17 -5.91 -7.34 27.47
N ALA A 18 -5.58 -8.59 27.16
CA ALA A 18 -4.32 -8.92 26.52
C ALA A 18 -4.22 -8.30 25.11
N ASN A 19 -5.34 -8.28 24.37
CA ASN A 19 -5.46 -7.64 23.07
C ASN A 19 -5.34 -6.11 23.17
N GLU A 20 -5.99 -5.49 24.17
CA GLU A 20 -5.85 -4.04 24.41
C GLU A 20 -4.41 -3.63 24.72
N ILE A 21 -3.71 -4.41 25.55
CA ILE A 21 -2.29 -4.17 25.87
C ILE A 21 -1.42 -4.32 24.62
N LEU A 22 -1.65 -5.37 23.84
CA LEU A 22 -0.93 -5.61 22.58
C LEU A 22 -1.12 -4.45 21.61
N LYS A 23 -2.37 -4.01 21.37
CA LYS A 23 -2.67 -2.87 20.49
C LYS A 23 -2.01 -1.59 20.97
N SER A 24 -2.10 -1.29 22.28
CA SER A 24 -1.46 -0.11 22.87
C SER A 24 0.06 -0.11 22.69
N TYR A 25 0.71 -1.26 22.89
CA TYR A 25 2.14 -1.43 22.65
C TYR A 25 2.51 -1.21 21.18
N LEU A 26 1.79 -1.84 20.25
CA LEU A 26 2.03 -1.71 18.81
C LEU A 26 1.88 -0.26 18.34
N THR A 27 0.84 0.45 18.78
CA THR A 27 0.63 1.87 18.47
C THR A 27 1.75 2.74 19.04
N THR A 28 2.12 2.54 20.31
CA THR A 28 3.14 3.35 20.99
C THR A 28 4.51 3.20 20.32
N GLU A 29 4.88 1.96 19.98
CA GLU A 29 6.17 1.63 19.37
C GLU A 29 6.17 1.78 17.84
N LYS A 30 5.04 2.18 17.25
CA LYS A 30 4.83 2.26 15.79
C LYS A 30 5.24 0.96 15.09
N LEU A 31 4.72 -0.15 15.60
CA LEU A 31 4.96 -1.50 15.14
C LEU A 31 3.70 -2.09 14.50
N ILE A 32 3.90 -2.98 13.54
CA ILE A 32 2.82 -3.79 12.96
C ILE A 32 3.19 -5.26 13.01
N LEU A 33 2.20 -6.12 13.12
CA LEU A 33 2.41 -7.56 13.14
C LEU A 33 2.51 -8.13 11.74
N VAL A 34 3.47 -9.04 11.55
CA VAL A 34 3.66 -9.76 10.29
C VAL A 34 3.75 -11.27 10.51
N ASN A 35 3.32 -12.02 9.51
CA ASN A 35 3.41 -13.47 9.47
C ASN A 35 4.84 -13.92 9.08
N GLU A 36 5.03 -15.24 8.92
CA GLU A 36 6.32 -15.85 8.53
C GLU A 36 6.76 -15.51 7.09
N HIS A 37 5.87 -14.95 6.28
CA HIS A 37 6.11 -14.47 4.92
C HIS A 37 6.30 -12.95 4.85
N ASN A 38 6.41 -12.26 6.00
CA ASN A 38 6.44 -10.80 6.12
C ASN A 38 5.16 -10.09 5.62
N GLU A 39 4.04 -10.79 5.53
CA GLU A 39 2.75 -10.21 5.19
C GLU A 39 2.03 -9.75 6.46
N LEU A 40 1.18 -8.74 6.32
CA LEU A 40 0.36 -8.21 7.40
C LEU A 40 -0.54 -9.27 8.04
N ILE A 41 -0.63 -9.24 9.37
CA ILE A 41 -1.62 -10.02 10.10
C ILE A 41 -2.87 -9.15 10.31
N SER A 42 -4.03 -9.64 9.87
CA SER A 42 -5.33 -9.01 10.09
C SER A 42 -5.78 -9.09 11.56
N ASN A 43 -6.71 -8.21 11.95
CA ASN A 43 -7.29 -8.26 13.30
C ASN A 43 -7.96 -9.60 13.62
N GLU A 44 -8.57 -10.24 12.62
CA GLU A 44 -9.22 -11.54 12.75
C GLU A 44 -8.19 -12.65 13.05
N GLU A 45 -7.05 -12.64 12.35
CA GLU A 45 -5.96 -13.57 12.60
C GLU A 45 -5.31 -13.34 13.97
N ILE A 46 -5.15 -12.08 14.40
CA ILE A 46 -4.70 -11.76 15.77
C ILE A 46 -5.65 -12.36 16.79
N GLU A 47 -6.96 -12.18 16.61
CA GLU A 47 -7.95 -12.76 17.52
C GLU A 47 -7.91 -14.27 17.54
N GLU A 48 -7.70 -14.93 16.40
CA GLU A 48 -7.56 -16.39 16.33
C GLU A 48 -6.29 -16.87 17.07
N LEU A 49 -5.16 -16.18 16.85
CA LEU A 49 -3.89 -16.46 17.53
C LEU A 49 -4.01 -16.31 19.06
N LEU A 50 -4.73 -15.29 19.52
CA LEU A 50 -5.00 -15.07 20.94
C LEU A 50 -6.07 -16.04 21.51
N SER A 51 -6.88 -16.67 20.67
CA SER A 51 -7.92 -17.63 21.08
C SER A 51 -7.39 -19.05 21.25
N LYS A 52 -6.33 -19.42 20.52
CA LYS A 52 -5.64 -20.71 20.70
C LYS A 52 -4.99 -20.69 22.09
N ARG A 53 -5.44 -21.57 23.00
CA ARG A 53 -5.02 -21.68 24.43
C ARG A 53 -3.54 -22.04 24.64
N ALA A 54 -2.61 -21.45 23.89
CA ALA A 54 -1.18 -21.57 24.16
C ALA A 54 -0.80 -20.62 25.30
N GLU A 55 -0.11 -21.13 26.32
CA GLU A 55 0.43 -20.31 27.42
C GLU A 55 1.40 -19.22 26.92
N VAL A 56 1.97 -19.41 25.73
CA VAL A 56 2.92 -18.49 25.10
C VAL A 56 2.53 -18.25 23.64
N VAL A 57 2.23 -17.00 23.31
CA VAL A 57 2.03 -16.50 21.94
C VAL A 57 3.27 -15.69 21.56
N LYS A 58 3.91 -16.04 20.44
CA LYS A 58 5.05 -15.31 19.89
C LYS A 58 4.64 -14.68 18.57
N LEU A 59 4.82 -13.37 18.47
CA LEU A 59 4.49 -12.57 17.32
C LEU A 59 5.74 -11.88 16.81
N VAL A 60 5.80 -11.70 15.50
CA VAL A 60 6.84 -10.90 14.84
C VAL A 60 6.21 -9.57 14.47
N ALA A 61 6.96 -8.49 14.72
CA ALA A 61 6.55 -7.15 14.35
C ALA A 61 7.67 -6.37 13.67
N ILE A 62 7.31 -5.48 12.77
CA ILE A 62 8.24 -4.58 12.09
C ILE A 62 7.84 -3.13 12.33
N ARG A 63 8.83 -2.23 12.29
CA ARG A 63 8.59 -0.79 12.45
C ARG A 63 7.89 -0.25 11.21
N ILE A 64 6.84 0.54 11.43
CA ILE A 64 6.14 1.27 10.36
C ILE A 64 7.14 2.09 9.53
N SER A 65 8.12 2.73 10.17
CA SER A 65 9.13 3.52 9.48
C SER A 65 10.00 2.74 8.49
N THR A 66 10.25 1.45 8.75
CA THR A 66 11.00 0.59 7.82
C THR A 66 10.17 0.32 6.57
N LEU A 67 8.92 -0.07 6.75
CA LEU A 67 8.00 -0.33 5.64
C LEU A 67 7.76 0.92 4.80
N VAL A 68 7.52 2.06 5.44
CA VAL A 68 7.30 3.33 4.74
C VAL A 68 8.53 3.71 3.91
N ARG A 69 9.74 3.47 4.41
CA ARG A 69 10.96 3.75 3.65
C ARG A 69 11.07 2.85 2.42
N ASP A 70 10.92 1.54 2.61
CA ASP A 70 11.09 0.57 1.52
C ASP A 70 9.98 0.78 0.47
N PHE A 71 8.76 1.06 0.92
CA PHE A 71 7.63 1.48 0.09
C PHE A 71 7.92 2.74 -0.73
N LYS A 72 8.48 3.79 -0.11
CA LYS A 72 8.83 5.03 -0.81
C LYS A 72 9.84 4.81 -1.92
N GLU A 73 10.84 3.97 -1.68
CA GLU A 73 11.85 3.64 -2.68
C GLU A 73 11.21 2.93 -3.87
N GLU A 74 10.33 1.95 -3.61
CA GLU A 74 9.58 1.24 -4.65
C GLU A 74 8.68 2.18 -5.46
N LEU A 75 7.89 3.02 -4.79
CA LEU A 75 7.02 4.01 -5.44
C LEU A 75 7.81 5.03 -6.27
N HIS A 76 8.95 5.50 -5.76
CA HIS A 76 9.80 6.44 -6.48
C HIS A 76 10.38 5.82 -7.76
N ASN A 77 10.89 4.59 -7.67
CA ASN A 77 11.38 3.87 -8.85
C ASN A 77 10.27 3.64 -9.86
N TYR A 78 9.07 3.30 -9.39
CA TYR A 78 7.91 3.11 -10.25
C TYR A 78 7.51 4.39 -10.99
N ILE A 79 7.51 5.54 -10.31
CA ILE A 79 7.26 6.85 -10.95
C ILE A 79 8.25 7.11 -12.08
N LEU A 80 9.55 6.86 -11.84
CA LEU A 80 10.58 7.05 -12.85
C LEU A 80 10.38 6.14 -14.07
N GLU A 81 9.96 4.89 -13.86
CA GLU A 81 9.64 3.96 -14.94
C GLU A 81 8.43 4.43 -15.78
N VAL A 82 7.40 4.99 -15.14
CA VAL A 82 6.23 5.54 -15.85
C VAL A 82 6.61 6.80 -16.63
N GLU A 83 7.42 7.69 -16.06
CA GLU A 83 7.92 8.89 -16.75
C GLU A 83 8.72 8.53 -18.00
N ASP A 84 9.67 7.59 -17.88
CA ASP A 84 10.46 7.08 -19.01
C ASP A 84 9.57 6.41 -20.07
N TYR A 85 8.56 5.64 -19.66
CA TYR A 85 7.59 5.06 -20.59
C TYR A 85 6.86 6.13 -21.41
N ILE A 86 6.38 7.20 -20.77
CA ILE A 86 5.64 8.27 -21.45
C ILE A 86 6.53 8.99 -22.46
N GLU A 87 7.75 9.37 -22.04
CA GLU A 87 8.72 10.05 -22.90
C GLU A 87 9.05 9.20 -24.15
N ASN A 88 9.40 7.93 -23.95
CA ASN A 88 9.74 7.02 -25.04
C ASN A 88 8.56 6.75 -25.99
N THR A 89 7.35 6.59 -25.45
CA THR A 89 6.12 6.39 -26.22
C THR A 89 5.83 7.60 -27.12
N ARG A 90 5.97 8.83 -26.59
CA ARG A 90 5.78 10.06 -27.38
C ARG A 90 6.86 10.24 -28.44
N ASP A 91 8.12 10.03 -28.09
CA ASP A 91 9.25 10.21 -29.00
C ASP A 91 9.23 9.24 -30.18
N CYS A 92 8.74 8.01 -29.95
CA CYS A 92 8.65 6.98 -30.98
C CYS A 92 7.28 6.92 -31.70
N GLU A 93 6.29 7.71 -31.26
CA GLU A 93 4.90 7.68 -31.72
C GLU A 93 4.27 6.25 -31.68
N ASP A 94 4.71 5.40 -30.75
CA ASP A 94 4.26 4.00 -30.62
C ASP A 94 3.28 3.83 -29.46
N PHE A 95 1.99 3.95 -29.75
CA PHE A 95 0.92 3.86 -28.76
C PHE A 95 0.32 2.46 -28.61
N SER A 96 1.04 1.42 -29.03
CA SER A 96 0.52 0.05 -29.03
C SER A 96 0.28 -0.51 -27.62
N ASP A 97 1.13 -0.12 -26.67
CA ASP A 97 1.10 -0.64 -25.29
C ASP A 97 0.38 0.29 -24.29
N THR A 98 -0.09 1.47 -24.71
CA THR A 98 -0.58 2.53 -23.80
C THR A 98 -1.73 2.09 -22.90
N LEU A 99 -2.69 1.33 -23.42
CA LEU A 99 -3.78 0.80 -22.58
C LEU A 99 -3.27 -0.22 -21.56
N SER A 100 -2.31 -1.07 -21.94
CA SER A 100 -1.70 -2.02 -21.00
C SER A 100 -0.95 -1.29 -19.89
N SER A 101 -0.16 -0.28 -20.24
CA SER A 101 0.54 0.54 -19.26
C SER A 101 -0.42 1.28 -18.34
N PHE A 102 -1.52 1.84 -18.87
CA PHE A 102 -2.55 2.45 -18.05
C PHE A 102 -3.13 1.48 -16.99
N ILE A 103 -3.45 0.25 -17.42
CA ILE A 103 -3.97 -0.78 -16.51
C ILE A 103 -2.93 -1.10 -15.43
N GLN A 104 -1.66 -1.28 -15.81
CA GLN A 104 -0.58 -1.55 -14.85
C GLN A 104 -0.42 -0.45 -13.82
N VAL A 105 -0.46 0.83 -14.23
CA VAL A 105 -0.39 1.98 -13.31
C VAL A 105 -1.58 2.01 -12.35
N THR A 106 -2.77 1.74 -12.85
CA THR A 106 -3.98 1.70 -12.03
C THR A 106 -3.93 0.55 -11.01
N GLU A 107 -3.50 -0.64 -11.43
CA GLU A 107 -3.31 -1.79 -10.54
C GLU A 107 -2.24 -1.52 -9.49
N ALA A 108 -1.12 -0.91 -9.87
CA ALA A 108 -0.06 -0.51 -8.95
C ALA A 108 -0.58 0.50 -7.91
N LEU A 109 -1.35 1.51 -8.33
CA LEU A 109 -1.98 2.47 -7.42
C LEU A 109 -2.93 1.79 -6.41
N LEU A 110 -3.70 0.79 -6.84
CA LEU A 110 -4.55 -0.01 -5.94
C LEU A 110 -3.74 -0.91 -4.99
N GLN A 111 -2.58 -1.42 -5.41
CA GLN A 111 -1.68 -2.12 -4.49
C GLN A 111 -1.09 -1.15 -3.47
N PHE A 112 -0.67 0.03 -3.92
CA PHE A 112 -0.13 1.08 -3.08
C PHE A 112 -1.17 1.67 -2.12
N SER A 113 -2.45 1.73 -2.49
CA SER A 113 -3.51 2.17 -1.58
C SER A 113 -3.65 1.27 -0.35
N LYS A 114 -3.15 0.02 -0.38
CA LYS A 114 -3.06 -0.79 0.85
C LYS A 114 -2.19 -0.15 1.92
N VAL A 115 -1.28 0.77 1.55
CA VAL A 115 -0.45 1.55 2.47
C VAL A 115 -1.28 2.52 3.33
N GLU A 116 -2.46 2.92 2.88
CA GLU A 116 -3.41 3.76 3.63
C GLU A 116 -3.76 3.16 4.98
N ASP A 117 -3.95 1.84 5.04
CA ASP A 117 -4.25 1.12 6.28
C ASP A 117 -3.13 1.24 7.31
N PHE A 118 -1.87 1.27 6.83
CA PHE A 118 -0.69 1.43 7.68
C PHE A 118 -0.53 2.88 8.17
N LEU A 119 -0.81 3.84 7.28
CA LEU A 119 -0.69 5.26 7.58
C LEU A 119 -1.92 5.82 8.31
N GLN A 120 -3.00 5.04 8.42
CA GLN A 120 -4.30 5.46 8.96
C GLN A 120 -4.78 6.77 8.33
N LYS A 121 -4.49 6.93 7.04
CA LYS A 121 -4.74 8.13 6.26
C LYS A 121 -5.25 7.70 4.90
N GLU A 122 -6.34 8.32 4.47
CA GLU A 122 -6.81 8.20 3.09
C GLU A 122 -5.87 9.01 2.20
N LEU A 123 -5.28 8.37 1.20
CA LEU A 123 -4.22 8.92 0.36
C LEU A 123 -4.62 8.92 -1.13
N ILE A 124 -5.56 8.04 -1.51
CA ILE A 124 -6.09 7.83 -2.86
C ILE A 124 -7.62 7.79 -2.76
N ASN A 125 -8.25 8.66 -3.55
CA ASN A 125 -9.69 8.55 -3.77
C ASN A 125 -9.99 7.43 -4.79
N GLN A 126 -10.41 6.27 -4.30
CA GLN A 126 -10.71 5.10 -5.14
C GLN A 126 -11.79 5.38 -6.19
N GLN A 127 -12.78 6.22 -5.87
CA GLN A 127 -13.82 6.61 -6.82
C GLN A 127 -13.22 7.39 -7.99
N HIS A 128 -12.26 8.27 -7.72
CA HIS A 128 -11.56 9.02 -8.75
C HIS A 128 -10.73 8.10 -9.68
N LEU A 129 -10.06 7.08 -9.13
CA LEU A 129 -9.35 6.08 -9.96
C LEU A 129 -10.29 5.27 -10.85
N LEU A 130 -11.45 4.89 -10.34
CA LEU A 130 -12.47 4.21 -11.14
C LEU A 130 -12.95 5.09 -12.29
N GLU A 131 -13.19 6.37 -12.05
CA GLU A 131 -13.59 7.33 -13.09
C GLU A 131 -12.52 7.49 -14.18
N ILE A 132 -11.23 7.57 -13.81
CA ILE A 132 -10.12 7.66 -14.76
C ILE A 132 -10.01 6.37 -15.58
N SER A 133 -10.20 5.21 -14.94
CA SER A 133 -10.19 3.90 -15.59
C SER A 133 -11.33 3.73 -16.59
N GLU A 134 -12.55 4.12 -16.23
CA GLU A 134 -13.68 4.08 -17.16
C GLU A 134 -13.45 4.99 -18.37
N LYS A 135 -12.92 6.20 -18.16
CA LYS A 135 -12.58 7.13 -19.24
C LYS A 135 -11.52 6.54 -20.18
N SER A 136 -10.47 5.92 -19.65
CA SER A 136 -9.39 5.38 -20.48
C SER A 136 -9.85 4.22 -21.36
N ILE A 137 -10.65 3.30 -20.81
CA ILE A 137 -11.22 2.17 -21.53
C ILE A 137 -12.10 2.67 -22.68
N GLN A 138 -13.00 3.61 -22.41
CA GLN A 138 -13.88 4.19 -23.44
C GLN A 138 -13.09 4.84 -24.59
N GLN A 139 -11.98 5.50 -24.27
CA GLN A 139 -11.16 6.19 -25.27
C GLN A 139 -10.29 5.21 -26.07
N ALA A 140 -9.78 4.16 -25.43
CA ALA A 140 -9.09 3.08 -26.12
C ALA A 140 -10.01 2.32 -27.09
N GLU A 141 -11.27 2.07 -26.71
CA GLU A 141 -12.26 1.41 -27.57
C GLU A 141 -12.54 2.18 -28.87
N VAL A 142 -12.41 3.51 -28.85
CA VAL A 142 -12.53 4.37 -30.04
C VAL A 142 -11.20 4.63 -30.75
N GLY A 143 -10.11 3.99 -30.31
CA GLY A 143 -8.77 4.07 -30.91
C GLY A 143 -7.98 5.32 -30.53
N ASN A 144 -8.39 6.03 -29.48
CA ASN A 144 -7.75 7.27 -29.04
C ASN A 144 -6.66 7.00 -27.98
N ASN A 145 -5.63 6.26 -28.36
CA ASN A 145 -4.56 5.86 -27.43
C ASN A 145 -3.72 7.05 -26.94
N GLU A 146 -3.60 8.11 -27.74
CA GLU A 146 -2.94 9.35 -27.32
C GLU A 146 -3.65 9.97 -26.11
N TYR A 147 -4.98 9.98 -26.10
CA TYR A 147 -5.73 10.42 -24.92
C TYR A 147 -5.51 9.52 -23.70
N VAL A 148 -5.36 8.21 -23.91
CA VAL A 148 -5.02 7.31 -22.80
C VAL A 148 -3.64 7.64 -22.24
N LEU A 149 -2.67 7.99 -23.10
CA LEU A 149 -1.36 8.45 -22.66
C LEU A 149 -1.47 9.76 -21.87
N ASP A 150 -2.30 10.70 -22.33
CA ASP A 150 -2.58 11.96 -21.62
C ASP A 150 -3.17 11.68 -20.23
N LEU A 151 -4.05 10.68 -20.08
CA LEU A 151 -4.58 10.30 -18.76
C LEU A 151 -3.48 9.77 -17.83
N ILE A 152 -2.52 8.99 -18.35
CA ILE A 152 -1.38 8.52 -17.56
C ILE A 152 -0.56 9.73 -17.10
N GLU A 153 -0.20 10.63 -18.02
CA GLU A 153 0.67 11.77 -17.76
C GLU A 153 0.04 12.84 -16.85
N TYR A 154 -1.22 13.18 -17.09
CA TYR A 154 -1.86 14.35 -16.46
C TYR A 154 -2.86 14.00 -15.35
N GLU A 155 -3.32 12.75 -15.25
CA GLU A 155 -4.22 12.32 -14.16
C GLU A 155 -3.53 11.31 -13.24
N LEU A 156 -2.92 10.23 -13.74
CA LEU A 156 -2.33 9.19 -12.88
C LEU A 156 -0.97 9.55 -12.29
N LEU A 157 -0.06 10.12 -13.06
CA LEU A 157 1.28 10.50 -12.59
C LEU A 157 1.22 11.54 -11.46
N PRO A 158 0.36 12.59 -11.51
CA PRO A 158 0.18 13.49 -10.37
C PRO A 158 -0.35 12.80 -9.12
N ILE A 159 -1.21 11.77 -9.25
CA ILE A 159 -1.68 10.98 -8.11
C ILE A 159 -0.51 10.23 -7.47
N LEU A 160 0.36 9.58 -8.27
CA LEU A 160 1.56 8.90 -7.76
C LEU A 160 2.51 9.86 -7.02
N HIS A 161 2.78 11.03 -7.60
CA HIS A 161 3.62 12.05 -6.97
C HIS A 161 2.99 12.59 -5.68
N ASN A 162 1.67 12.82 -5.67
CA ASN A 162 0.96 13.22 -4.46
C ASN A 162 1.06 12.13 -3.38
N PHE A 163 0.88 10.86 -3.76
CA PHE A 163 1.02 9.71 -2.86
C PHE A 163 2.42 9.67 -2.22
N LEU A 164 3.48 9.83 -3.03
CA LEU A 164 4.86 9.88 -2.55
C LEU A 164 5.09 11.05 -1.59
N ASN A 165 4.56 12.23 -1.90
CA ASN A 165 4.68 13.41 -1.04
C ASN A 165 3.91 13.26 0.28
N GLU A 166 2.70 12.71 0.24
CA GLU A 166 1.90 12.50 1.44
C GLU A 166 2.51 11.45 2.38
N THR A 167 3.25 10.48 1.84
CA THR A 167 4.06 9.59 2.68
C THR A 167 5.29 10.27 3.28
N ASN A 168 5.75 11.41 2.72
CA ASN A 168 6.87 12.21 3.23
C ASN A 168 6.49 13.15 4.38
N GLU A 169 5.24 13.59 4.46
CA GLU A 169 4.72 14.35 5.60
C GLU A 169 4.51 13.43 6.82
N GLU A 170 5.61 13.22 7.56
CA GLU A 170 5.75 12.69 8.93
C GLU A 170 4.67 11.75 9.49
N ILE A 171 5.07 10.48 9.73
CA ILE A 171 4.72 9.72 10.95
C ILE A 171 5.75 9.99 12.04
#